data_AF-A0A6F8T7T2-F1
#
_entry.id   AF-A0A6F8T7T2-F1
#
_cell.length_a   1.000
_cell.length_b   1.000
_cell.length_c   1.000
_cell.angle_alpha   90.00
_cell.angle_beta   90.00
_cell.angle_gamma   90.00
#
_symmetry.space_group_name_H-M   'P 1'
#
loop_
_entity.id
_entity.type
_entity.pdbx_description
1 polymer ?
#
loop_
_entity_poly.entity_id
_entity_poly.type
_entity_poly.pdbx_seq_one_letter_code
_entity_poly.pdbx_strand_id
1 'polypeptide(L)'
;MLKDLHVAHLTGTATVIENRLLEDTVSWDRNARTTSQMFFKPYESPQEFVFCARHTLQPIALIALTLMDPLALVAGSCVIAVGIAGFLALSGINTCLGNERSAKWAMDMVEEIFSRVCQTIINLIVLPLAALSMLTRGISTGLQAADIYDYDAPEAQYALP
;
A
#
# COMPACT_ATOMS: atom_id res chain seq x y z
N MET A 1 11.41 -5.72 13.04
CA MET A 1 10.06 -6.19 12.69
C MET A 1 9.59 -5.39 11.48
N LEU A 2 9.35 -6.02 10.32
CA LEU A 2 8.88 -5.37 9.08
C LEU A 2 7.50 -4.71 9.33
N LYS A 3 7.49 -3.43 9.71
CA LYS A 3 6.31 -2.76 10.30
C LYS A 3 5.15 -2.55 9.34
N ASP A 4 5.41 -2.56 8.03
CA ASP A 4 4.45 -2.05 7.04
C ASP A 4 4.09 -3.06 5.95
N LEU A 5 4.43 -4.34 6.13
CA LEU A 5 4.08 -5.37 5.14
C LEU A 5 2.63 -5.80 5.28
N HIS A 6 1.80 -5.47 4.29
CA HIS A 6 0.38 -5.78 4.32
C HIS A 6 -0.29 -5.75 2.94
N VAL A 7 -1.47 -6.38 2.87
CA VAL A 7 -2.38 -6.32 1.71
C VAL A 7 -3.72 -5.68 2.07
N ALA A 8 -3.72 -4.79 3.07
CA ALA A 8 -4.93 -4.16 3.61
C ALA A 8 -5.74 -3.36 2.59
N HIS A 9 -5.07 -2.80 1.57
CA HIS A 9 -5.71 -2.10 0.47
C HIS A 9 -6.61 -3.01 -0.39
N LEU A 10 -6.39 -4.32 -0.31
CA LEU A 10 -7.24 -5.35 -0.91
C LEU A 10 -8.23 -5.92 0.11
N THR A 11 -7.71 -6.36 1.26
CA THR A 11 -8.50 -7.12 2.24
C THR A 11 -9.42 -6.26 3.08
N GLY A 12 -9.24 -4.93 3.11
CA GLY A 12 -10.02 -4.00 3.94
C GLY A 12 -9.79 -4.17 5.44
N THR A 13 -8.71 -4.83 5.86
CA THR A 13 -8.38 -5.08 7.28
C THR A 13 -7.88 -3.84 8.03
N ALA A 14 -7.68 -2.72 7.32
CA ALA A 14 -7.23 -1.47 7.90
C ALA A 14 -8.28 -0.37 7.71
N THR A 15 -8.48 0.43 8.75
CA THR A 15 -9.16 1.73 8.63
C THR A 15 -8.12 2.81 8.39
N VAL A 16 -8.28 3.60 7.34
CA VAL A 16 -7.35 4.69 7.02
C VAL A 16 -7.76 5.93 7.80
N ILE A 17 -6.87 6.38 8.70
CA ILE A 17 -7.09 7.55 9.56
C ILE A 17 -6.65 8.82 8.82
N GLU A 18 -5.45 8.79 8.24
CA GLU A 18 -4.84 9.95 7.57
C GLU A 18 -3.94 9.49 6.42
N ASN A 19 -4.03 10.16 5.27
CA ASN A 19 -3.07 9.99 4.18
C ASN A 19 -2.00 11.08 4.23
N ARG A 20 -0.73 10.69 4.32
CA ARG A 20 0.42 11.60 4.15
C ARG A 20 1.14 11.29 2.85
N LEU A 21 2.09 12.13 2.46
CA LEU A 21 2.78 12.00 1.18
C LEU A 21 3.53 10.66 1.02
N LEU A 22 4.18 10.21 2.09
CA LEU A 22 5.09 9.04 2.06
C LEU A 22 4.63 7.87 2.92
N GLU A 23 3.57 8.06 3.72
CA GLU A 23 3.08 7.10 4.69
C GLU A 23 1.58 7.35 4.94
N ASP A 24 0.84 6.29 5.25
CA ASP A 24 -0.56 6.40 5.65
C ASP A 24 -0.67 5.98 7.12
N THR A 25 -1.43 6.74 7.91
CA THR A 25 -1.75 6.34 9.27
C THR A 25 -2.99 5.46 9.23
N VAL A 26 -2.85 4.22 9.68
CA VAL A 26 -3.90 3.20 9.63
C VAL A 26 -4.13 2.56 10.99
N SER A 27 -5.38 2.20 11.31
CA SER A 27 -5.70 1.30 12.41
C SER A 27 -6.02 -0.10 11.90
N TRP A 28 -5.51 -1.11 12.58
CA TRP A 28 -5.68 -2.53 12.25
C TRP A 28 -6.81 -3.15 13.07
N ASP A 29 -7.99 -2.53 13.02
CA ASP A 29 -9.12 -2.84 13.89
C ASP A 29 -10.23 -3.65 13.20
N ARG A 30 -10.04 -4.01 11.92
CA ARG A 30 -11.09 -4.62 11.09
C ARG A 30 -10.79 -6.06 10.71
N ASN A 31 -11.85 -6.87 10.69
CA ASN A 31 -11.82 -8.18 10.06
C ASN A 31 -11.66 -8.04 8.54
N ALA A 32 -11.06 -9.06 7.92
CA ALA A 32 -10.95 -9.11 6.48
C ALA A 32 -12.35 -9.11 5.83
N ARG A 33 -12.50 -8.30 4.79
CA ARG A 33 -13.69 -8.30 3.94
C ARG A 33 -13.87 -9.65 3.27
N THR A 34 -15.12 -10.03 3.01
CA THR A 34 -15.39 -11.18 2.13
C THR A 34 -14.91 -10.89 0.71
N THR A 35 -14.69 -11.92 -0.11
CA THR A 35 -14.24 -11.73 -1.50
C THR A 35 -15.18 -10.79 -2.28
N SER A 36 -16.50 -10.91 -2.12
CA SER A 36 -17.46 -9.98 -2.74
C SER A 36 -17.22 -8.54 -2.28
N GLN A 37 -17.04 -8.34 -0.98
CA GLN A 37 -16.77 -7.00 -0.43
C GLN A 37 -15.42 -6.43 -0.88
N MET A 38 -14.40 -7.27 -1.12
CA MET A 38 -13.10 -6.81 -1.64
C MET A 38 -13.20 -6.23 -3.06
N PHE A 39 -14.14 -6.69 -3.89
CA PHE A 39 -14.28 -6.22 -5.28
C PHE A 39 -15.43 -5.24 -5.46
N PHE A 40 -16.54 -5.39 -4.74
CA PHE A 40 -17.76 -4.67 -5.06
C PHE A 40 -18.23 -3.71 -3.97
N LYS A 41 -17.72 -3.82 -2.74
CA LYS A 41 -18.11 -2.86 -1.71
C LYS A 41 -17.54 -1.47 -2.07
N PRO A 42 -18.37 -0.41 -2.12
CA PRO A 42 -17.91 0.96 -2.33
C PRO A 42 -16.79 1.39 -1.37
N TYR A 43 -16.09 2.47 -1.70
CA TYR A 43 -15.14 3.09 -0.76
C TYR A 43 -15.90 3.74 0.38
N GLU A 44 -15.51 3.44 1.61
CA GLU A 44 -16.17 4.00 2.80
C GLU A 44 -15.73 5.43 3.08
N SER A 45 -14.58 5.83 2.56
CA SER A 45 -14.06 7.19 2.68
C SER A 45 -13.12 7.58 1.53
N PRO A 46 -12.94 8.88 1.27
CA PRO A 46 -11.91 9.36 0.34
C PRO A 46 -10.50 8.88 0.71
N GLN A 47 -10.23 8.75 2.02
CA GLN A 47 -8.93 8.29 2.52
C GLN A 47 -8.68 6.82 2.15
N GLU A 48 -9.70 5.98 2.23
CA GLU A 48 -9.63 4.59 1.78
C GLU A 48 -9.35 4.52 0.27
N PHE A 49 -10.02 5.36 -0.53
CA PHE A 49 -9.77 5.44 -1.96
C PHE A 49 -8.31 5.79 -2.26
N VAL A 50 -7.77 6.85 -1.64
CA VAL A 50 -6.38 7.28 -1.84
C VAL A 50 -5.39 6.20 -1.43
N PHE A 51 -5.64 5.52 -0.30
CA PHE A 51 -4.81 4.41 0.16
C PHE A 51 -4.78 3.26 -0.85
N CYS A 52 -5.94 2.84 -1.35
CA CYS A 52 -6.04 1.79 -2.37
C CYS A 52 -5.39 2.22 -3.70
N ALA A 53 -5.63 3.46 -4.12
CA ALA A 53 -5.06 4.04 -5.32
C ALA A 53 -3.54 4.08 -5.25
N ARG A 54 -2.95 4.48 -4.12
CA ARG A 54 -1.49 4.51 -3.94
C ARG A 54 -0.85 3.15 -4.13
N HIS A 55 -1.40 2.13 -3.46
CA HIS A 55 -0.87 0.77 -3.51
C HIS A 55 -1.07 0.08 -4.88
N THR A 56 -1.96 0.62 -5.71
CA THR A 56 -2.22 0.13 -7.08
C THR A 56 -1.46 0.93 -8.15
N LEU A 57 -1.45 2.26 -8.05
CA LEU A 57 -0.87 3.15 -9.06
C LEU A 57 0.65 3.26 -8.93
N GLN A 58 1.21 3.17 -7.73
CA GLN A 58 2.66 3.19 -7.54
C GLN A 58 3.38 2.07 -8.31
N PRO A 59 2.98 0.78 -8.20
CA PRO A 59 3.61 -0.27 -9.00
C PRO A 59 3.33 -0.11 -10.52
N ILE A 60 2.17 0.41 -10.93
CA ILE A 60 1.91 0.73 -12.35
C ILE A 60 2.88 1.79 -12.85
N ALA A 61 3.09 2.85 -12.08
CA ALA A 61 4.04 3.92 -12.41
C ALA A 61 5.48 3.38 -12.52
N LEU A 62 5.87 2.44 -11.64
CA LEU A 62 7.17 1.79 -11.72
C LEU A 62 7.32 0.94 -13.00
N ILE A 63 6.29 0.17 -13.38
CA ILE A 63 6.29 -0.58 -14.64
C ILE A 63 6.42 0.38 -15.82
N ALA A 64 5.61 1.43 -15.85
CA ALA A 64 5.62 2.44 -16.92
C ALA A 64 7.00 3.10 -17.03
N LEU A 65 7.60 3.50 -15.91
CA LEU A 65 8.95 4.06 -15.87
C LEU A 65 9.98 3.08 -16.41
N THR A 66 9.87 1.79 -16.06
CA THR A 66 10.78 0.75 -16.54
C THR A 66 10.67 0.54 -18.05
N LEU A 67 9.47 0.64 -18.61
CA LEU A 67 9.25 0.54 -20.05
C LEU A 67 9.76 1.77 -20.81
N MET A 68 9.68 2.95 -20.19
CA MET A 68 10.14 4.21 -20.80
C MET A 68 11.66 4.38 -20.73
N ASP A 69 12.27 4.01 -19.61
CA ASP A 69 13.71 4.08 -19.40
C ASP A 69 14.20 2.94 -18.50
N PRO A 70 14.69 1.83 -19.08
CA PRO A 70 15.26 0.72 -18.32
C PRO A 70 16.47 1.11 -17.46
N LEU A 71 17.22 2.16 -17.84
CA LEU A 71 18.36 2.63 -17.05
C LEU A 71 17.90 3.27 -15.75
N ALA A 72 16.72 3.90 -15.72
CA ALA A 72 16.16 4.50 -14.51
C ALA A 72 15.93 3.46 -13.41
N LEU A 73 15.52 2.23 -13.77
CA LEU A 73 15.33 1.14 -12.81
C LEU A 73 16.67 0.68 -12.22
N VAL A 74 17.68 0.51 -13.06
CA VAL A 74 19.03 0.11 -12.63
C VAL A 74 19.63 1.18 -11.73
N ALA A 75 19.57 2.45 -12.15
CA ALA A 75 20.05 3.58 -11.36
C ALA A 75 19.33 3.68 -10.01
N GLY A 76 18.00 3.57 -9.98
CA GLY A 76 17.23 3.59 -8.73
C GLY A 76 17.59 2.45 -7.78
N SER A 77 17.75 1.24 -8.31
CA SER A 77 18.17 0.08 -7.51
C SER A 77 19.58 0.26 -6.94
N CYS A 78 20.52 0.83 -7.73
CA CYS A 78 21.85 1.18 -7.25
C CYS A 78 21.81 2.22 -6.13
N VAL A 79 21.00 3.27 -6.26
CA VAL A 79 20.85 4.30 -5.22
C VAL A 79 20.34 3.69 -3.92
N ILE A 80 19.33 2.81 -3.98
CA ILE A 80 18.80 2.12 -2.79
C ILE A 80 19.89 1.24 -2.16
N ALA A 81 20.60 0.44 -2.97
CA ALA A 81 21.66 -0.43 -2.47
C ALA A 81 22.80 0.34 -1.80
N VAL A 82 23.25 1.44 -2.42
CA VAL A 82 24.28 2.33 -1.86
C VAL A 82 23.79 3.00 -0.58
N GLY A 83 22.53 3.43 -0.53
CA GLY A 83 21.91 3.99 0.67
C GLY A 83 21.92 2.99 1.83
N ILE A 84 21.45 1.76 1.60
CA ILE A 84 21.44 0.69 2.60
C ILE A 84 22.87 0.39 3.09
N ALA A 85 23.81 0.20 2.16
CA ALA A 85 25.21 -0.06 2.51
C ALA A 85 25.81 1.09 3.33
N GLY A 86 25.49 2.33 2.97
CA GLY A 86 25.90 3.54 3.70
C GLY A 86 25.36 3.56 5.13
N PHE A 87 24.06 3.31 5.33
CA PHE A 87 23.48 3.25 6.67
C PHE A 87 24.01 2.08 7.51
N LEU A 88 24.27 0.92 6.91
CA LEU A 88 24.91 -0.21 7.60
C LEU A 88 26.33 0.14 8.03
N ALA A 89 27.12 0.77 7.17
CA ALA A 89 28.47 1.23 7.51
C ALA A 89 28.44 2.28 8.64
N LEU A 90 27.53 3.26 8.57
CA LEU A 90 27.32 4.24 9.63
C LEU A 90 26.92 3.60 10.95
N SER A 91 26.06 2.58 10.93
CA SER A 91 25.67 1.81 12.10
C SER A 91 26.88 1.11 12.75
N GLY A 92 27.71 0.45 11.93
CA GLY A 92 28.94 -0.20 12.39
C GLY A 92 29.93 0.78 13.02
N ILE A 93 30.20 1.91 12.34
CA ILE A 93 31.10 2.95 12.84
C ILE A 93 30.59 3.52 14.17
N ASN A 94 29.30 3.87 14.26
CA ASN A 94 28.72 4.41 15.49
C ASN A 94 28.77 3.41 16.65
N THR A 95 28.57 2.12 16.37
CA THR A 95 28.72 1.05 17.37
C THR A 95 30.16 0.99 17.88
N CYS A 96 31.16 1.06 17.00
CA CYS A 96 32.57 1.08 17.38
C CYS A 96 32.96 2.31 18.21
N LEU A 97 32.27 3.44 18.00
CA LEU A 97 32.47 4.68 18.77
C LEU A 97 31.67 4.72 20.09
N GLY A 98 30.92 3.66 20.42
CA GLY A 98 30.08 3.60 21.63
C GLY A 98 28.81 4.46 21.54
N ASN A 99 28.43 4.94 20.35
CA ASN A 99 27.23 5.75 20.14
C ASN A 99 26.05 4.87 19.69
N GLU A 100 25.50 4.13 20.66
CA GLU A 100 24.40 3.17 20.42
C GLU A 100 23.14 3.81 19.86
N ARG A 101 22.83 5.05 20.26
CA ARG A 101 21.64 5.78 19.77
C ARG A 101 21.70 6.02 18.27
N SER A 102 22.86 6.46 17.78
CA SER A 102 23.04 6.75 16.35
C SER A 102 23.15 5.48 15.52
N ALA A 103 23.76 4.42 16.08
CA ALA A 103 23.77 3.11 15.46
C ALA A 103 22.36 2.54 15.29
N LYS A 104 21.54 2.62 16.34
CA LYS A 104 20.13 2.20 16.29
C LYS A 104 19.33 2.99 15.26
N TRP A 105 19.47 4.32 15.23
CA TRP A 105 18.80 5.15 14.24
C TRP A 105 19.17 4.73 12.80
N ALA A 106 20.45 4.47 12.52
CA ALA A 106 20.88 4.01 11.21
C ALA A 106 20.31 2.63 10.85
N MET A 107 20.21 1.70 11.81
CA MET A 107 19.55 0.41 11.60
C MET A 107 18.04 0.54 11.37
N ASP A 108 17.36 1.43 12.10
CA ASP A 108 15.94 1.69 11.92
C ASP A 108 15.66 2.22 10.50
N MET A 109 16.55 3.06 9.95
CA MET A 109 16.47 3.52 8.55
C MET A 109 16.66 2.39 7.53
N VAL A 110 17.59 1.46 7.76
CA VAL A 110 17.76 0.28 6.90
C VAL A 110 16.49 -0.57 6.90
N GLU A 111 15.91 -0.80 8.08
CA GLU A 111 14.67 -1.56 8.22
C GLU A 111 13.50 -0.87 7.50
N GLU A 112 13.37 0.44 7.61
CA GLU A 112 12.33 1.21 6.93
C GLU A 112 12.46 1.12 5.40
N ILE A 113 13.67 1.33 4.86
CA ILE A 113 13.93 1.23 3.41
C ILE A 113 13.59 -0.19 2.93
N PHE A 114 14.05 -1.20 3.66
CA PHE A 114 13.81 -2.60 3.30
C PHE A 114 12.31 -2.96 3.35
N SER A 115 11.58 -2.49 4.37
CA SER A 115 10.13 -2.62 4.49
C SER A 115 9.41 -2.02 3.28
N ARG A 116 9.76 -0.79 2.87
CA ARG A 116 9.18 -0.11 1.70
C ARG A 116 9.44 -0.86 0.39
N VAL A 117 10.65 -1.40 0.21
CA VAL A 117 11.01 -2.21 -0.97
C VAL A 117 10.18 -3.50 -1.00
N CYS A 118 10.11 -4.21 0.12
CA CYS A 118 9.30 -5.42 0.23
C CYS A 118 7.81 -5.15 0.00
N GLN A 119 7.26 -4.05 0.54
CA GLN A 119 5.87 -3.65 0.29
C GLN A 119 5.63 -3.34 -1.19
N THR A 120 6.58 -2.71 -1.86
CA THR A 120 6.51 -2.45 -3.30
C THR A 120 6.46 -3.76 -4.11
N ILE A 121 7.26 -4.75 -3.72
CA ILE A 121 7.24 -6.09 -4.34
C ILE A 121 5.89 -6.77 -4.10
N ILE A 122 5.36 -6.73 -2.87
CA ILE A 122 4.03 -7.29 -2.56
C ILE A 122 2.97 -6.62 -3.44
N ASN A 123 2.94 -5.28 -3.50
CA ASN A 123 2.01 -4.52 -4.33
C ASN A 123 2.12 -4.91 -5.81
N LEU A 124 3.33 -5.16 -6.32
CA LEU A 124 3.55 -5.60 -7.70
C LEU A 124 2.98 -7.00 -7.94
N ILE A 125 3.17 -7.93 -7.00
CA ILE A 125 2.64 -9.31 -7.09
C ILE A 125 1.11 -9.29 -7.08
N VAL A 126 0.50 -8.50 -6.20
CA VAL A 126 -0.96 -8.43 -6.07
C VAL A 126 -1.61 -7.44 -7.03
N LEU A 127 -0.83 -6.76 -7.88
CA LEU A 127 -1.30 -5.70 -8.77
C LEU A 127 -2.50 -6.10 -9.64
N PRO A 128 -2.56 -7.29 -10.27
CA PRO A 128 -3.73 -7.66 -11.09
C PRO A 128 -5.02 -7.65 -10.28
N LEU A 129 -4.97 -8.13 -9.02
CA LEU A 129 -6.11 -8.13 -8.11
C LEU A 129 -6.43 -6.72 -7.61
N ALA A 130 -5.40 -5.92 -7.30
CA ALA A 130 -5.55 -4.55 -6.84
C ALA A 130 -6.18 -3.65 -7.92
N ALA A 131 -5.73 -3.78 -9.16
CA ALA A 131 -6.29 -3.05 -10.30
C ALA A 131 -7.75 -3.44 -10.56
N LEU A 132 -8.06 -4.75 -10.52
CA LEU A 132 -9.43 -5.23 -10.68
C LEU A 132 -10.33 -4.72 -9.55
N SER A 133 -9.91 -4.86 -8.30
CA SER A 133 -10.63 -4.35 -7.13
C SER A 133 -10.85 -2.84 -7.22
N MET A 134 -9.82 -2.07 -7.58
CA MET A 134 -9.94 -0.62 -7.71
C MET A 134 -10.95 -0.22 -8.79
N LEU A 135 -10.96 -0.92 -9.93
CA LEU A 135 -11.92 -0.69 -11.00
C LEU A 135 -13.35 -1.01 -10.56
N THR A 136 -13.59 -2.22 -10.03
CA THR A 136 -14.93 -2.67 -9.65
C THR A 136 -15.50 -1.87 -8.49
N ARG A 137 -14.67 -1.53 -7.49
CA ARG A 137 -15.07 -0.67 -6.37
C ARG A 137 -15.27 0.78 -6.79
N GLY A 138 -14.47 1.27 -7.74
CA GLY A 138 -14.64 2.60 -8.33
C GLY A 138 -15.98 2.73 -9.05
N ILE A 139 -16.34 1.73 -9.86
CA ILE A 139 -17.66 1.66 -10.51
C ILE A 139 -18.77 1.60 -9.45
N SER A 140 -18.65 0.73 -8.45
CA SER A 140 -19.64 0.59 -7.38
C SER A 140 -19.84 1.89 -6.60
N THR A 141 -18.75 2.58 -6.28
CA THR A 141 -18.80 3.90 -5.60
C THR A 141 -19.47 4.95 -6.47
N GLY A 142 -19.21 4.95 -7.78
CA GLY A 142 -19.87 5.87 -8.71
C GLY A 142 -21.37 5.60 -8.87
N LEU A 143 -21.76 4.33 -8.92
CA LEU A 143 -23.17 3.94 -8.98
C LEU A 143 -23.92 4.27 -7.70
N GLN A 144 -23.28 4.10 -6.54
CA GLN A 144 -23.85 4.49 -5.25
C GLN A 144 -23.98 6.01 -5.12
N ALA A 145 -22.98 6.77 -5.57
CA ALA A 145 -23.05 8.23 -5.57
C ALA A 145 -24.11 8.80 -6.53
N ALA A 146 -24.56 8.00 -7.50
CA ALA A 146 -25.61 8.38 -8.45
C ALA A 146 -27.02 7.90 -8.03
N ASP A 147 -27.16 7.31 -6.83
CA ASP A 147 -28.40 6.71 -6.31
C ASP A 147 -28.99 5.60 -7.23
N ILE A 148 -28.15 4.97 -8.06
CA ILE A 148 -28.56 3.86 -8.96
C ILE A 148 -28.45 2.51 -8.25
N TYR A 149 -27.57 2.40 -7.27
CA TYR A 149 -27.20 1.15 -6.61
C TYR A 149 -26.93 1.39 -5.13
N ASP A 150 -27.50 0.57 -4.25
CA ASP A 150 -27.15 0.56 -2.83
C ASP A 150 -26.61 -0.83 -2.46
N TYR A 151 -25.30 -0.89 -2.19
CA TYR A 151 -24.62 -2.13 -1.81
C TYR A 151 -25.09 -2.66 -0.45
N ASP A 152 -25.43 -1.76 0.47
CA ASP A 152 -25.79 -2.09 1.86
C ASP A 152 -27.31 -2.21 2.05
N ALA A 153 -28.09 -2.11 0.98
CA ALA A 153 -29.53 -2.32 1.03
C ALA A 153 -29.84 -3.75 1.50
N PRO A 154 -30.80 -3.94 2.44
CA PRO A 154 -31.20 -5.27 2.86
C PRO A 154 -31.73 -6.06 1.66
N GLU A 155 -31.39 -7.36 1.54
CA GLU A 155 -31.78 -8.26 0.43
C GLU A 155 -33.32 -8.40 0.21
N ALA A 156 -34.13 -7.73 1.02
CA ALA A 156 -35.58 -7.77 1.02
C ALA A 156 -36.22 -6.80 0.00
N GLN A 157 -35.95 -6.97 -1.29
CA GLN A 157 -36.77 -6.34 -2.35
C GLN A 157 -36.92 -7.15 -3.66
N TYR A 158 -36.34 -8.35 -3.74
CA TYR A 158 -36.54 -9.28 -4.88
C TYR A 158 -37.35 -10.53 -4.53
N ALA A 159 -38.16 -10.48 -3.47
CA ALA A 159 -39.30 -11.39 -3.35
C ALA A 159 -40.39 -10.90 -4.31
N LEU A 160 -40.26 -11.26 -5.60
CA LEU A 160 -41.39 -11.19 -6.52
C LEU A 160 -42.52 -12.08 -5.96
N PRO A 161 -43.79 -11.62 -6.00
CA PRO A 161 -44.94 -12.46 -5.69
C PRO A 161 -45.07 -13.63 -6.69
#